data_AF-A0A3N1HAP6-F1
#
_entry.id   AF-A0A3N1HAP6-F1
#
_cell.length_a   1.000
_cell.length_b   1.000
_cell.length_c   1.000
_cell.angle_alpha   90.00
_cell.angle_beta   90.00
_cell.angle_gamma   90.00
#
_symmetry.space_group_name_H-M   'P 1'
#
loop_
_entity.id
_entity.type
_entity.pdbx_description
1 polymer ?
#
loop_
_entity_poly.entity_id
_entity_poly.type
_entity_poly.pdbx_seq_one_letter_code
_entity_poly.pdbx_strand_id
1 'polypeptide(L)'
;MTRERADAAKNRAKILAAAADIVAERGIEGLAMADVAAASGVGVGTLYRRFGDRSGLAHALIDASEREFQAAFLTGPPPVGPGAPPADRVRAFLHALVDRTLAQLDLLLMAETTGPFARFGGAYDAHHRHLTVLVAQARPDVDAAFTADALLAPLAANLVAHRGAGAAGIKLGLDALLDGLLPR
;
A
#
# COMPACT_ATOMS: atom_id res chain seq x y z
N MET A 1 28.41 -2.11 -9.78
CA MET A 1 27.02 -2.12 -10.28
C MET A 1 27.09 -1.96 -11.81
N THR A 2 26.59 -2.91 -12.59
CA THR A 2 26.79 -2.95 -14.07
C THR A 2 25.80 -2.03 -14.80
N ARG A 3 26.21 -1.40 -15.91
CA ARG A 3 25.38 -0.49 -16.74
C ARG A 3 24.03 -1.10 -17.12
N GLU A 4 24.03 -2.38 -17.48
CA GLU A 4 22.85 -3.15 -17.84
C GLU A 4 21.82 -3.27 -16.69
N ARG A 5 22.27 -3.35 -15.42
CA ARG A 5 21.37 -3.36 -14.26
C ARG A 5 20.73 -2.00 -14.03
N ALA A 6 21.47 -0.92 -14.28
CA ALA A 6 20.93 0.44 -14.18
C ALA A 6 19.87 0.71 -15.25
N ASP A 7 20.11 0.26 -16.49
CA ASP A 7 19.14 0.38 -17.59
C ASP A 7 17.88 -0.46 -17.32
N ALA A 8 18.04 -1.68 -16.79
CA ALA A 8 16.90 -2.52 -16.39
C ALA A 8 16.07 -1.90 -15.24
N ALA A 9 16.71 -1.23 -14.28
CA ALA A 9 16.03 -0.52 -13.21
C ALA A 9 15.27 0.71 -13.73
N LYS A 10 15.89 1.51 -14.59
CA LYS A 10 15.26 2.67 -15.24
C LYS A 10 14.05 2.26 -16.08
N ASN A 11 14.17 1.18 -16.85
CA ASN A 11 13.05 0.66 -17.63
C ASN A 11 11.91 0.16 -16.74
N ARG A 12 12.22 -0.47 -15.60
CA ARG A 12 11.19 -0.87 -14.63
C ARG A 12 10.43 0.34 -14.09
N ALA A 13 11.14 1.40 -13.70
CA ALA A 13 10.50 2.60 -13.18
C ALA A 13 9.57 3.24 -14.21
N LYS A 14 10.01 3.35 -15.48
CA LYS A 14 9.17 3.87 -16.58
C LYS A 14 7.89 3.05 -16.80
N ILE A 15 8.01 1.73 -16.77
CA ILE A 15 6.86 0.83 -16.96
C ILE A 15 5.86 1.01 -15.82
N LEU A 16 6.34 1.03 -14.58
CA LEU A 16 5.47 1.18 -13.40
C LEU A 16 4.81 2.55 -13.35
N ALA A 17 5.52 3.62 -13.74
CA ALA A 17 4.92 4.95 -13.86
C ALA A 17 3.79 4.98 -14.90
N ALA A 18 4.07 4.51 -16.13
CA ALA A 18 3.06 4.46 -17.18
C ALA A 18 1.84 3.60 -16.82
N ALA A 19 2.07 2.48 -16.13
CA ALA A 19 0.99 1.62 -15.68
C ALA A 19 0.19 2.25 -14.53
N ALA A 20 0.82 2.99 -13.61
CA ALA A 20 0.13 3.76 -12.58
C ALA A 20 -0.76 4.85 -13.18
N ASP A 21 -0.25 5.58 -14.18
CA ASP A 21 -1.02 6.62 -14.89
C ASP A 21 -2.25 6.03 -15.58
N ILE A 22 -2.10 4.90 -16.28
CA ILE A 22 -3.21 4.20 -16.93
C ILE A 22 -4.26 3.76 -15.91
N VAL A 23 -3.85 3.19 -14.77
CA VAL A 23 -4.78 2.76 -13.72
C VAL A 23 -5.50 3.96 -13.11
N ALA A 24 -4.81 5.08 -12.89
CA ALA A 24 -5.42 6.29 -12.36
C ALA A 24 -6.47 6.89 -13.32
N GLU A 25 -6.23 6.83 -14.63
CA GLU A 25 -7.13 7.38 -15.65
C GLU A 25 -8.30 6.45 -16.00
N ARG A 26 -8.06 5.13 -16.05
CA ARG A 26 -8.97 4.15 -16.70
C ARG A 26 -9.33 2.97 -15.80
N GLY A 27 -8.90 2.98 -14.54
CA GLY A 27 -9.06 1.86 -13.62
C GLY A 27 -8.21 0.64 -14.00
N ILE A 28 -8.31 -0.41 -13.19
CA ILE A 28 -7.53 -1.65 -13.41
C ILE A 28 -7.94 -2.39 -14.70
N GLU A 29 -9.19 -2.23 -15.13
CA GLU A 29 -9.70 -2.86 -16.35
C GLU A 29 -8.98 -2.33 -17.60
N GLY A 30 -8.60 -1.05 -17.58
CA GLY A 30 -7.82 -0.39 -18.63
C GLY A 30 -6.34 -0.76 -18.68
N LEU A 31 -5.82 -1.55 -17.74
CA LEU A 31 -4.40 -1.93 -17.69
C LEU A 31 -4.06 -2.98 -18.77
N ALA A 32 -3.97 -2.56 -20.02
CA ALA A 32 -3.55 -3.42 -21.13
C ALA A 32 -2.03 -3.42 -21.32
N MET A 33 -1.45 -4.61 -21.50
CA MET A 33 0.01 -4.76 -21.70
C MET A 33 0.53 -3.97 -22.90
N ALA A 34 -0.25 -3.88 -23.98
CA ALA A 34 0.12 -3.12 -25.17
C ALA A 34 0.17 -1.60 -24.90
N ASP A 35 -0.82 -1.08 -24.18
CA ASP A 35 -0.92 0.34 -23.84
C ASP A 35 0.22 0.77 -22.91
N VAL A 36 0.54 -0.07 -21.91
CA VAL A 36 1.68 0.16 -21.02
C VAL A 36 3.00 0.17 -21.79
N ALA A 37 3.20 -0.76 -22.72
CA ALA A 37 4.40 -0.80 -23.55
C ALA A 37 4.54 0.46 -24.41
N ALA A 38 3.44 0.89 -25.05
CA ALA A 38 3.40 2.12 -25.84
C ALA A 38 3.70 3.35 -24.99
N ALA A 39 3.03 3.52 -23.84
CA ALA A 39 3.18 4.68 -22.96
C ALA A 39 4.58 4.74 -22.30
N SER A 40 5.16 3.60 -21.95
CA SER A 40 6.50 3.54 -21.33
C SER A 40 7.66 3.57 -22.35
N GLY A 41 7.36 3.43 -23.64
CA GLY A 41 8.36 3.37 -24.72
C GLY A 41 9.23 2.11 -24.68
N VAL A 42 8.79 1.04 -24.02
CA VAL A 42 9.48 -0.26 -24.03
C VAL A 42 8.82 -1.23 -25.01
N GLY A 43 9.61 -2.14 -25.59
CA GLY A 43 9.05 -3.18 -26.45
C GLY A 43 8.13 -4.13 -25.67
N VAL A 44 6.99 -4.49 -26.25
CA VAL A 44 5.98 -5.41 -25.66
C VAL A 44 6.63 -6.71 -25.16
N GLY A 45 7.53 -7.33 -25.95
CA GLY A 45 8.25 -8.54 -25.51
C GLY A 45 9.13 -8.35 -24.27
N THR A 46 9.66 -7.14 -24.04
CA THR A 46 10.41 -6.82 -22.81
C THR A 46 9.48 -6.69 -21.61
N LEU A 47 8.28 -6.13 -21.81
CA LEU A 47 7.25 -6.05 -20.79
C LEU A 47 6.79 -7.45 -20.35
N TYR A 48 6.39 -8.30 -21.30
CA TYR A 48 5.98 -9.69 -21.04
C TYR A 48 7.09 -10.50 -20.38
N ARG A 49 8.35 -10.39 -20.84
CA ARG A 49 9.48 -11.09 -20.19
C ARG A 49 9.67 -10.69 -18.73
N ARG A 50 9.35 -9.44 -18.38
CA ARG A 50 9.62 -8.89 -17.04
C ARG A 50 8.48 -9.08 -16.05
N PHE A 51 7.24 -9.03 -16.52
CA PHE A 51 6.04 -9.05 -15.66
C PHE A 51 5.15 -10.27 -15.92
N GLY A 52 5.43 -11.07 -16.94
CA GLY A 52 4.59 -12.20 -17.33
C GLY A 52 3.33 -11.70 -18.02
N ASP A 53 2.33 -11.32 -17.23
CA ASP A 53 1.02 -10.91 -17.69
C ASP A 53 0.53 -9.63 -16.99
N ARG A 54 -0.74 -9.27 -17.24
CA ARG A 54 -1.40 -8.13 -16.59
C ARG A 54 -1.43 -8.26 -15.06
N SER A 55 -1.64 -9.47 -14.55
CA SER A 55 -1.67 -9.74 -13.11
C SER A 55 -0.29 -9.53 -12.49
N GLY A 56 0.77 -10.03 -13.12
CA GLY A 56 2.14 -9.80 -12.65
C GLY A 56 2.57 -8.33 -12.73
N LEU A 57 2.07 -7.56 -13.70
CA LEU A 57 2.25 -6.11 -13.73
C LEU A 57 1.49 -5.41 -12.59
N ALA A 58 0.24 -5.81 -12.32
CA ALA A 58 -0.57 -5.29 -11.23
C ALA A 58 0.10 -5.54 -9.86
N HIS A 59 0.59 -6.76 -9.60
CA HIS A 59 1.35 -7.07 -8.39
C HIS A 59 2.62 -6.20 -8.29
N ALA A 60 3.33 -6.00 -9.40
CA ALA A 60 4.53 -5.17 -9.40
C ALA A 60 4.24 -3.68 -9.10
N LEU A 61 3.05 -3.17 -9.45
CA LEU A 61 2.57 -1.84 -9.07
C LEU A 61 2.27 -1.76 -7.58
N ILE A 62 1.54 -2.74 -7.04
CA ILE A 62 1.25 -2.83 -5.60
C ILE A 62 2.56 -2.85 -4.81
N ASP A 63 3.51 -3.68 -5.22
CA ASP A 63 4.84 -3.81 -4.62
C ASP A 63 5.65 -2.51 -4.68
N ALA A 64 5.54 -1.74 -5.76
CA ALA A 64 6.27 -0.48 -5.93
C ALA A 64 5.73 0.58 -4.98
N SER A 65 4.41 0.73 -4.97
CA SER A 65 3.71 1.60 -4.05
C SER A 65 3.99 1.18 -2.60
N GLU A 66 4.04 -0.13 -2.30
CA GLU A 66 4.35 -0.65 -0.96
C GLU A 66 5.73 -0.24 -0.48
N ARG A 67 6.75 -0.33 -1.35
CA ARG A 67 8.10 0.11 -1.03
C ARG A 67 8.16 1.61 -0.72
N GLU A 68 7.39 2.43 -1.45
CA GLU A 68 7.31 3.87 -1.20
C GLU A 68 6.64 4.16 0.15
N PHE A 69 5.54 3.48 0.45
CA PHE A 69 4.85 3.60 1.73
C PHE A 69 5.73 3.15 2.90
N GLN A 70 6.44 2.02 2.73
CA GLN A 70 7.40 1.52 3.71
C GLN A 70 8.55 2.51 3.96
N ALA A 71 9.10 3.10 2.91
CA ALA A 71 10.13 4.12 3.04
C ALA A 71 9.62 5.34 3.83
N ALA A 72 8.36 5.74 3.61
CA ALA A 72 7.74 6.87 4.29
C ALA A 72 7.67 6.67 5.81
N PHE A 73 7.23 5.51 6.31
CA PHE A 73 7.12 5.30 7.77
C PHE A 73 8.44 4.85 8.44
N LEU A 74 9.39 4.29 7.70
CA LEU A 74 10.70 3.92 8.24
C LEU A 74 11.68 5.10 8.29
N THR A 75 11.68 5.95 7.27
CA THR A 75 12.73 6.97 7.06
C THR A 75 12.23 8.32 6.61
N GLY A 76 10.92 8.46 6.32
CA GLY A 76 10.32 9.71 5.90
C GLY A 76 10.20 10.75 7.03
N PRO A 77 9.60 11.91 6.73
CA PRO A 77 9.37 12.94 7.73
C PRO A 77 8.27 12.55 8.73
N PRO A 78 8.29 13.10 9.96
CA PRO A 78 7.17 12.99 10.88
C PRO A 78 5.91 13.68 10.31
N PRO A 79 4.69 13.24 10.68
CA PRO A 79 4.40 12.22 11.70
C PRO A 79 4.36 10.77 11.19
N VAL A 80 4.38 10.51 9.88
CA VAL A 80 4.39 9.12 9.36
C VAL A 80 5.74 8.45 9.66
N GLY A 81 6.83 9.14 9.35
CA GLY A 81 8.18 8.71 9.67
C GLY A 81 8.59 8.98 11.12
N PRO A 82 9.86 8.72 11.47
CA PRO A 82 10.38 8.93 12.82
C PRO A 82 10.34 10.41 13.26
N GLY A 83 10.32 10.65 14.58
CA GLY A 83 10.45 12.00 15.17
C GLY A 83 9.17 12.61 15.75
N ALA A 84 8.03 11.91 15.68
CA ALA A 84 6.78 12.27 16.36
C ALA A 84 6.46 11.29 17.50
N PRO A 85 5.61 11.68 18.48
CA PRO A 85 5.09 10.78 19.51
C PRO A 85 4.45 9.51 18.93
N PRO A 86 4.60 8.33 19.57
CA PRO A 86 4.09 7.07 19.01
C PRO A 86 2.60 7.09 18.64
N ALA A 87 1.75 7.75 19.43
CA ALA A 87 0.33 7.88 19.15
C ALA A 87 0.03 8.68 17.87
N ASP A 88 0.73 9.79 17.67
CA ASP A 88 0.64 10.59 16.45
C ASP A 88 1.10 9.81 15.22
N ARG A 89 2.14 8.97 15.39
CA ARG A 89 2.63 8.10 14.32
C ARG A 89 1.62 7.02 13.94
N VAL A 90 0.95 6.39 14.90
CA VAL A 90 -0.13 5.42 14.61
C VAL A 90 -1.24 6.09 13.80
N ARG A 91 -1.69 7.29 14.23
CA ARG A 91 -2.73 8.05 13.54
C ARG A 91 -2.33 8.40 12.11
N ALA A 92 -1.14 8.98 11.95
CA ALA A 92 -0.61 9.38 10.66
C ALA A 92 -0.41 8.19 9.71
N PHE A 93 0.12 7.08 10.22
CA PHE A 93 0.29 5.84 9.47
C PHE A 93 -1.06 5.30 8.97
N LEU A 94 -2.07 5.21 9.84
CA LEU A 94 -3.39 4.70 9.47
C LEU A 94 -4.10 5.61 8.47
N HIS A 95 -3.97 6.93 8.62
CA HIS A 95 -4.51 7.88 7.63
C HIS A 95 -3.85 7.73 6.27
N ALA A 96 -2.52 7.59 6.24
CA ALA A 96 -1.78 7.40 5.00
C ALA A 96 -2.08 6.03 4.37
N LEU A 97 -2.32 5.00 5.18
CA LEU A 97 -2.77 3.69 4.71
C LEU A 97 -4.19 3.75 4.12
N VAL A 98 -5.10 4.52 4.70
CA VAL A 98 -6.44 4.77 4.11
C VAL A 98 -6.32 5.42 2.73
N ASP A 99 -5.51 6.47 2.61
CA ASP A 99 -5.33 7.17 1.32
C ASP A 99 -4.77 6.24 0.26
N ARG A 100 -3.75 5.45 0.63
CA ARG A 100 -3.17 4.39 -0.22
C ARG A 100 -4.22 3.37 -0.64
N THR A 101 -4.98 2.83 0.31
CA THR A 101 -5.99 1.80 0.03
C THR A 101 -7.04 2.30 -0.94
N LEU A 102 -7.51 3.54 -0.79
CA LEU A 102 -8.50 4.11 -1.69
C LEU A 102 -7.93 4.46 -3.06
N ALA A 103 -6.70 5.00 -3.12
CA ALA A 103 -6.03 5.30 -4.38
C ALA A 103 -5.75 4.05 -5.23
N GLN A 104 -5.64 2.88 -4.60
CA GLN A 104 -5.32 1.61 -5.26
C GLN A 104 -6.40 0.54 -5.04
N LEU A 105 -7.65 0.95 -4.76
CA LEU A 105 -8.68 0.04 -4.27
C LEU A 105 -8.90 -1.15 -5.20
N ASP A 106 -9.00 -0.91 -6.51
CA ASP A 106 -9.24 -1.98 -7.49
C ASP A 106 -8.07 -2.97 -7.58
N LEU A 107 -6.83 -2.46 -7.50
CA LEU A 107 -5.62 -3.29 -7.50
C LEU A 107 -5.55 -4.17 -6.26
N LEU A 108 -5.79 -3.57 -5.09
CA LEU A 108 -5.76 -4.28 -3.81
C LEU A 108 -6.92 -5.27 -3.70
N LEU A 109 -8.12 -4.90 -4.17
CA LEU A 109 -9.27 -5.80 -4.21
C LEU A 109 -8.98 -7.02 -5.07
N MET A 110 -8.39 -6.82 -6.26
CA MET A 110 -7.97 -7.92 -7.13
C MET A 110 -6.95 -8.83 -6.43
N ALA A 111 -5.93 -8.27 -5.77
CA ALA A 111 -4.90 -9.04 -5.09
C ALA A 111 -5.44 -9.81 -3.87
N GLU A 112 -6.22 -9.15 -3.01
CA GLU A 112 -6.74 -9.71 -1.76
C GLU A 112 -7.80 -10.80 -1.96
N THR A 113 -8.43 -10.86 -3.13
CA THR A 113 -9.50 -11.82 -3.42
C THR A 113 -9.03 -13.06 -4.20
N THR A 114 -7.72 -13.20 -4.45
CA THR A 114 -7.16 -14.38 -5.14
C THR A 114 -7.21 -15.66 -4.29
N GLY A 115 -7.39 -15.55 -2.98
CA GLY A 115 -7.59 -16.68 -2.07
C GLY A 115 -7.79 -16.23 -0.62
N PRO A 116 -8.18 -17.15 0.29
CA PRO A 116 -8.56 -16.81 1.67
C PRO A 116 -7.49 -16.05 2.47
N PHE A 117 -6.22 -16.25 2.14
CA PHE A 117 -5.08 -15.66 2.84
C PHE A 117 -4.25 -14.71 1.97
N ALA A 118 -4.73 -14.32 0.79
CA ALA A 118 -3.96 -13.53 -0.17
C ALA A 118 -3.56 -12.13 0.34
N ARG A 119 -4.32 -11.58 1.29
CA ARG A 119 -4.00 -10.33 1.98
C ARG A 119 -2.78 -10.43 2.89
N PHE A 120 -2.49 -11.62 3.42
CA PHE A 120 -1.45 -11.81 4.45
C PHE A 120 -0.10 -12.12 3.81
N GLY A 121 0.96 -11.49 4.30
CA GLY A 121 2.32 -11.58 3.76
C GLY A 121 3.04 -10.23 3.80
N GLY A 122 4.07 -10.07 2.97
CA GLY A 122 5.08 -8.99 3.09
C GLY A 122 4.59 -7.60 3.49
N ALA A 123 3.58 -7.05 2.80
CA ALA A 123 3.01 -5.74 3.11
C ALA A 123 2.25 -5.74 4.46
N TYR A 124 1.37 -6.73 4.66
CA TYR A 124 0.63 -6.89 5.92
C TYR A 124 1.58 -7.05 7.10
N ASP A 125 2.58 -7.91 6.99
CA ASP A 125 3.55 -8.18 8.05
C ASP A 125 4.39 -6.94 8.39
N ALA A 126 4.71 -6.11 7.38
CA ALA A 126 5.41 -4.85 7.59
C ALA A 126 4.53 -3.83 8.34
N HIS A 127 3.27 -3.68 7.94
CA HIS A 127 2.30 -2.80 8.59
C HIS A 127 2.01 -3.25 10.03
N HIS A 128 1.77 -4.54 10.21
CA HIS A 128 1.49 -5.15 11.50
C HIS A 128 2.64 -4.95 12.48
N ARG A 129 3.87 -5.24 12.03
CA ARG A 129 5.08 -5.02 12.85
C ARG A 129 5.26 -3.56 13.21
N HIS A 130 5.04 -2.64 12.27
CA HIS A 130 5.16 -1.21 12.51
C HIS A 130 4.17 -0.74 13.58
N LEU A 131 2.89 -1.10 13.44
CA LEU A 131 1.85 -0.77 14.41
C LEU A 131 2.11 -1.43 15.77
N THR A 132 2.54 -2.70 15.80
CA THR A 132 2.87 -3.39 17.05
C THR A 132 3.92 -2.63 17.87
N VAL A 133 4.99 -2.14 17.20
CA VAL A 133 6.03 -1.35 17.87
C VAL A 133 5.47 -0.04 18.41
N LEU A 134 4.69 0.70 17.62
CA LEU A 134 4.16 1.99 18.04
C LEU A 134 3.11 1.88 19.15
N VAL A 135 2.23 0.87 19.06
CA VAL A 135 1.21 0.60 20.08
C VAL A 135 1.88 0.20 21.40
N ALA A 136 2.88 -0.69 21.37
CA ALA A 136 3.61 -1.07 22.58
C ALA A 136 4.31 0.12 23.26
N GLN A 137 4.76 1.12 22.49
CA GLN A 137 5.34 2.35 23.02
C GLN A 137 4.29 3.31 23.58
N ALA A 138 3.13 3.42 22.94
CA ALA A 138 2.05 4.33 23.37
C ALA A 138 1.23 3.78 24.54
N ARG A 139 1.01 2.46 24.57
CA ARG A 139 0.12 1.73 25.49
C ARG A 139 0.72 0.37 25.84
N PRO A 140 1.67 0.32 26.79
CA PRO A 140 2.31 -0.95 27.17
C PRO A 140 1.37 -1.92 27.92
N ASP A 141 0.19 -1.46 28.31
CA ASP A 141 -0.82 -2.22 29.06
C ASP A 141 -1.76 -3.06 28.17
N VAL A 142 -1.67 -2.93 26.84
CA VAL A 142 -2.53 -3.67 25.89
C VAL A 142 -1.74 -4.74 25.13
N ASP A 143 -2.46 -5.73 24.57
CA ASP A 143 -1.88 -6.63 23.58
C ASP A 143 -1.62 -5.87 22.27
N ALA A 144 -0.38 -5.43 22.07
CA ALA A 144 -0.01 -4.62 20.93
C ALA A 144 -0.16 -5.36 19.59
N ALA A 145 0.06 -6.68 19.56
CA ALA A 145 -0.06 -7.47 18.34
C ALA A 145 -1.51 -7.61 17.91
N PHE A 146 -2.40 -7.99 18.86
CA PHE A 146 -3.83 -8.04 18.60
C PHE A 146 -4.40 -6.68 18.22
N THR A 147 -3.93 -5.62 18.89
CA THR A 147 -4.34 -4.25 18.59
C THR A 147 -3.93 -3.85 17.17
N ALA A 148 -2.74 -4.23 16.71
CA ALA A 148 -2.31 -3.98 15.33
C ALA A 148 -3.23 -4.68 14.31
N ASP A 149 -3.61 -5.94 14.54
CA ASP A 149 -4.58 -6.66 13.70
C ASP A 149 -5.94 -5.94 13.67
N ALA A 150 -6.44 -5.52 14.84
CA ALA A 150 -7.70 -4.82 14.98
C ALA A 150 -7.70 -3.45 14.25
N LEU A 151 -6.58 -2.75 14.23
CA LEU A 151 -6.41 -1.48 13.50
C LEU A 151 -6.31 -1.67 11.99
N LEU A 152 -5.75 -2.80 11.53
CA LEU A 152 -5.61 -3.12 10.10
C LEU A 152 -6.87 -3.74 9.50
N ALA A 153 -7.69 -4.45 10.29
CA ALA A 153 -8.86 -5.17 9.80
C ALA A 153 -9.88 -4.28 9.05
N PRO A 154 -10.20 -3.05 9.49
CA PRO A 154 -11.13 -2.16 8.77
C PRO A 154 -10.62 -1.73 7.38
N LEU A 155 -9.33 -1.87 7.12
CA LEU A 155 -8.66 -1.47 5.88
C LEU A 155 -8.51 -2.64 4.88
N ALA A 156 -9.31 -3.69 5.05
CA ALA A 156 -9.46 -4.75 4.06
C ALA A 156 -10.07 -4.19 2.77
N ALA A 157 -9.43 -4.40 1.61
CA ALA A 157 -9.86 -3.80 0.35
C ALA A 157 -11.28 -4.26 0.00
N ASN A 158 -11.61 -5.53 0.29
CA ASN A 158 -12.96 -6.07 0.14
C ASN A 158 -14.00 -5.37 1.04
N LEU A 159 -13.65 -5.03 2.28
CA LEU A 159 -14.53 -4.32 3.21
C LEU A 159 -14.71 -2.86 2.78
N VAL A 160 -13.61 -2.18 2.42
CA VAL A 160 -13.64 -0.80 1.92
C VAL A 160 -14.51 -0.72 0.66
N ALA A 161 -14.31 -1.62 -0.30
CA ALA A 161 -15.12 -1.72 -1.52
C ALA A 161 -16.60 -2.00 -1.20
N HIS A 162 -16.89 -2.95 -0.31
CA HIS A 162 -18.26 -3.29 0.07
C HIS A 162 -19.01 -2.13 0.74
N ARG A 163 -18.31 -1.32 1.56
CA ARG A 163 -18.91 -0.19 2.27
C ARG A 163 -19.08 1.06 1.41
N GLY A 164 -18.31 1.20 0.32
CA GLY A 164 -18.30 2.42 -0.50
C GLY A 164 -17.92 3.67 0.30
N ALA A 165 -17.19 3.50 1.41
CA ALA A 165 -16.85 4.59 2.31
C ALA A 165 -15.72 5.45 1.73
N GLY A 166 -15.91 6.77 1.71
CA GLY A 166 -14.84 7.71 1.34
C GLY A 166 -13.79 7.87 2.44
N ALA A 167 -12.61 8.39 2.07
CA ALA A 167 -11.46 8.57 2.96
C ALA A 167 -11.82 9.26 4.29
N ALA A 168 -12.61 10.34 4.22
CA ALA A 168 -13.00 11.11 5.39
C ALA A 168 -13.78 10.29 6.42
N GLY A 169 -14.72 9.44 5.99
CA GLY A 169 -15.52 8.61 6.89
C GLY A 169 -14.67 7.56 7.61
N ILE A 170 -13.77 6.89 6.88
CA ILE A 170 -12.87 5.89 7.45
C ILE A 170 -11.91 6.54 8.45
N LYS A 171 -11.30 7.68 8.08
CA LYS A 171 -10.39 8.43 8.96
C LYS A 171 -11.07 8.91 10.23
N LEU A 172 -12.28 9.46 10.15
CA LEU A 172 -13.06 9.87 11.32
C LEU A 172 -13.35 8.68 12.26
N GLY A 173 -13.73 7.53 11.71
CA GLY A 173 -13.96 6.32 12.52
C GLY A 173 -12.69 5.82 13.21
N LEU A 174 -11.56 5.84 12.50
CA LEU A 174 -10.26 5.50 13.07
C LEU A 174 -9.85 6.50 14.15
N ASP A 175 -10.03 7.81 13.93
CA ASP A 175 -9.69 8.83 14.91
C ASP A 175 -10.47 8.66 16.21
N ALA A 176 -11.78 8.39 16.12
CA ALA A 176 -12.61 8.11 17.28
C ALA A 176 -12.17 6.84 18.04
N LEU A 177 -11.76 5.79 17.32
CA LEU A 177 -11.22 4.57 17.92
C LEU A 177 -9.88 4.83 18.61
N LEU A 178 -8.99 5.59 17.98
CA LEU A 178 -7.67 5.94 18.51
C LEU A 178 -7.78 6.85 19.74
N ASP A 179 -8.75 7.76 19.81
CA ASP A 179 -8.95 8.65 20.95
C ASP A 179 -9.32 7.89 22.24
N GLY A 180 -9.96 6.72 22.13
CA GLY A 180 -10.21 5.82 23.26
C GLY A 180 -9.07 4.84 23.55
N LEU A 181 -8.28 4.52 22.52
CA LEU A 181 -7.23 3.50 22.58
C LEU A 181 -5.87 4.07 22.97
N LEU A 182 -5.49 5.26 22.54
CA LEU A 182 -4.15 5.82 22.72
C LEU A 182 -4.19 7.04 23.64
N PRO A 183 -3.13 7.30 24.41
CA PRO A 183 -3.05 8.52 25.20
C PRO A 183 -2.90 9.72 24.25
N ARG A 184 -3.37 10.89 24.71
CA ARG A 184 -3.18 12.17 24.03
C ARG A 184 -1.75 12.67 24.18
#